data_AF-A0A7S0UCF5-F1
#
_entry.id   AF-A0A7S0UCF5-F1
#
_cell.length_a   1.000
_cell.length_b   1.000
_cell.length_c   1.000
_cell.angle_alpha   90.00
_cell.angle_beta   90.00
_cell.angle_gamma   90.00
#
_symmetry.space_group_name_H-M   'P 1'
#
loop_
_entity.id
_entity.type
_entity.pdbx_description
1 polymer ?
#
loop_
_entity_poly.entity_id
_entity_poly.type
_entity_poly.pdbx_seq_one_letter_code
_entity_poly.pdbx_strand_id
1 'polypeptide(L)'
;AGLLERSGGELGHLISDAACMQLIKWKDGGFGMVSHNYDGDMLTDEMAQLHASPGFISSTLVGKDQNGRLIKQFEAAHGTVADMWQQHCDNKPTSLNPFGLVEALLGTLEWAAVLAEESG
;
A
#
# COMPACT_ATOMS: atom_id res chain seq x y z
N ALA A 1 1.18 23.80 -3.75
CA ALA A 1 0.01 23.62 -2.88
C ALA A 1 0.47 22.90 -1.63
N GLY A 2 0.30 23.50 -0.45
CA GLY A 2 0.69 22.85 0.81
C GLY A 2 -0.27 21.70 1.14
N LEU A 3 0.20 20.69 1.88
CA LEU A 3 -0.59 19.50 2.23
C LEU A 3 -1.94 19.83 2.91
N LEU A 4 -2.04 21.01 3.54
CA LEU A 4 -3.19 21.47 4.35
C LEU A 4 -4.07 22.51 3.64
N GLU A 5 -3.78 22.84 2.38
CA GLU A 5 -4.53 23.89 1.67
C GLU A 5 -6.02 23.52 1.51
N ARG A 6 -6.30 22.22 1.31
CA ARG A 6 -7.68 21.70 1.19
C ARG A 6 -8.40 21.52 2.53
N SER A 7 -7.69 21.57 3.65
CA SER A 7 -8.25 21.38 4.99
C SER A 7 -8.41 22.70 5.76
N GLY A 8 -8.26 23.85 5.09
CA GLY A 8 -8.36 25.16 5.75
C GLY A 8 -7.17 25.47 6.67
N GLY A 9 -6.03 24.81 6.47
CA GLY A 9 -4.81 25.02 7.24
C GLY A 9 -4.67 24.17 8.50
N GLU A 10 -5.68 23.36 8.85
CA GLU A 10 -5.65 22.48 10.03
C GLU A 10 -5.54 21.00 9.64
N LEU A 11 -4.93 20.19 10.51
CA LEU A 11 -4.89 18.74 10.35
C LEU A 11 -6.20 18.14 10.88
N GLY A 12 -6.98 17.52 10.00
CA GLY A 12 -8.25 16.87 10.38
C GLY A 12 -8.05 15.57 11.14
N HIS A 13 -8.94 15.31 12.11
CA HIS A 13 -9.08 14.02 12.78
C HIS A 13 -10.43 13.38 12.39
N LEU A 14 -10.39 12.12 11.96
CA LEU A 14 -11.58 11.32 11.65
C LEU A 14 -11.65 10.14 12.62
N ILE A 15 -12.85 9.86 13.13
CA ILE A 15 -13.15 8.57 13.74
C ILE A 15 -13.19 7.48 12.64
N SER A 16 -12.78 6.25 12.93
CA SER A 16 -12.50 5.22 11.91
C SER A 16 -13.70 4.89 11.02
N ASP A 17 -14.91 4.90 11.57
CA ASP A 17 -16.17 4.74 10.83
C ASP A 17 -16.44 5.91 9.87
N ALA A 18 -16.14 7.14 10.28
CA ALA A 18 -16.19 8.29 9.37
C ALA A 18 -15.10 8.19 8.28
N ALA A 19 -13.91 7.67 8.60
CA ALA A 19 -12.86 7.44 7.62
C ALA A 19 -13.28 6.44 6.53
N CYS A 20 -13.89 5.32 6.92
CA CYS A 20 -14.53 4.35 6.01
C CYS A 20 -15.52 5.05 5.05
N MET A 21 -16.42 5.87 5.58
CA MET A 21 -17.36 6.63 4.73
C MET A 21 -16.67 7.61 3.79
N GLN A 22 -15.58 8.26 4.22
CA GLN A 22 -14.84 9.18 3.34
C GLN A 22 -14.08 8.45 2.23
N LEU A 23 -13.55 7.24 2.46
CA LEU A 23 -12.91 6.44 1.41
C LEU A 23 -13.86 6.23 0.23
N ILE A 24 -15.13 5.94 0.50
CA ILE A 24 -16.16 5.75 -0.54
C ILE A 24 -16.54 7.07 -1.22
N LYS A 25 -16.59 8.17 -0.45
CA LYS A 25 -17.05 9.49 -0.92
C LYS A 25 -16.00 10.24 -1.73
N TRP A 26 -14.73 10.21 -1.33
CA TRP A 26 -13.65 11.03 -1.89
C TRP A 26 -12.99 10.36 -3.10
N LYS A 27 -13.76 10.19 -4.18
CA LYS A 27 -13.31 9.50 -5.40
C LYS A 27 -12.24 10.24 -6.20
N ASP A 28 -12.14 11.55 -6.02
CA ASP A 28 -11.12 12.38 -6.70
C ASP A 28 -9.70 12.17 -6.12
N GLY A 29 -9.57 11.41 -5.02
CA GLY A 29 -8.31 11.19 -4.33
C GLY A 29 -7.69 12.49 -3.80
N GLY A 30 -6.35 12.51 -3.70
CA GLY A 30 -5.61 13.69 -3.22
C GLY A 30 -5.72 13.90 -1.70
N PHE A 31 -5.84 12.81 -0.95
CA PHE A 31 -5.81 12.78 0.51
C PHE A 31 -4.86 11.67 0.99
N GLY A 32 -4.44 11.76 2.25
CA GLY A 32 -3.71 10.69 2.95
C GLY A 32 -4.34 10.44 4.32
N MET A 33 -4.35 9.19 4.74
CA MET A 33 -4.83 8.78 6.07
C MET A 33 -3.68 8.11 6.83
N VAL A 34 -3.63 8.38 8.13
CA VAL A 34 -2.71 7.73 9.06
C VAL A 34 -3.55 7.15 10.18
N SER A 35 -3.38 5.85 10.44
CA SER A 35 -4.17 5.11 11.41
C SER A 35 -3.30 4.14 12.21
N HIS A 36 -3.87 3.57 13.27
CA HIS A 36 -3.24 2.45 13.97
C HIS A 36 -3.24 1.20 13.08
N ASN A 37 -2.39 0.24 13.41
CA ASN A 37 -2.19 -0.99 12.62
C ASN A 37 -3.51 -1.65 12.22
N TYR A 38 -4.39 -1.94 13.19
CA TYR A 38 -5.65 -2.64 12.92
C TYR A 38 -6.64 -1.85 12.05
N ASP A 39 -6.80 -0.55 12.32
CA ASP A 39 -7.64 0.31 11.48
C ASP A 39 -7.03 0.45 10.07
N GLY A 40 -5.70 0.53 9.97
CA GLY A 40 -4.96 0.58 8.72
C GLY A 40 -5.23 -0.63 7.85
N ASP A 41 -5.08 -1.83 8.41
CA ASP A 41 -5.36 -3.10 7.74
C ASP A 41 -6.74 -3.10 7.07
N MET A 42 -7.78 -2.81 7.84
CA MET A 42 -9.17 -2.79 7.36
C MET A 42 -9.42 -1.67 6.32
N LEU A 43 -8.92 -0.45 6.59
CA LEU A 43 -9.14 0.70 5.69
C LEU A 43 -8.36 0.57 4.38
N THR A 44 -7.19 -0.10 4.38
CA THR A 44 -6.42 -0.33 3.16
C THR A 44 -7.05 -1.39 2.26
N ASP A 45 -7.71 -2.41 2.82
CA ASP A 45 -8.50 -3.37 2.04
C ASP A 45 -9.73 -2.70 1.40
N GLU A 46 -10.41 -1.82 2.14
CA GLU A 46 -11.49 -1.01 1.58
C GLU A 46 -10.99 -0.11 0.45
N MET A 47 -9.87 0.59 0.66
CA MET A 47 -9.23 1.43 -0.36
C MET A 47 -8.87 0.61 -1.62
N ALA A 48 -8.31 -0.58 -1.45
CA ALA A 48 -7.97 -1.47 -2.54
C ALA A 48 -9.18 -1.83 -3.40
N GLN A 49 -10.30 -2.19 -2.76
CA GLN A 49 -11.53 -2.55 -3.45
C GLN A 49 -12.18 -1.37 -4.16
N LEU A 50 -12.09 -0.16 -3.59
CA LEU A 50 -12.60 1.07 -4.21
C LEU A 50 -11.74 1.53 -5.39
N HIS A 51 -10.43 1.27 -5.35
CA HIS A 51 -9.50 1.69 -6.39
C HIS A 51 -9.55 0.75 -7.62
N ALA A 52 -9.47 -0.57 -7.39
CA ALA A 52 -9.73 -1.60 -8.40
C ALA A 52 -9.66 -3.00 -7.76
N SER A 53 -8.49 -3.31 -7.18
CA SER A 53 -8.22 -4.55 -6.46
C SER A 53 -6.96 -4.38 -5.59
N PRO A 54 -6.69 -5.29 -4.64
CA PRO A 54 -5.47 -5.27 -3.82
C PRO A 54 -4.16 -5.24 -4.62
N GLY A 55 -4.15 -5.73 -5.86
CA GLY A 55 -2.97 -5.66 -6.73
C GLY A 55 -2.57 -4.24 -7.17
N PHE A 56 -3.41 -3.24 -6.92
CA PHE A 56 -3.13 -1.83 -7.25
C PHE A 56 -2.77 -0.98 -6.02
N ILE A 57 -2.65 -1.59 -4.84
CA ILE A 57 -2.16 -0.93 -3.63
C ILE A 57 -0.77 -1.45 -3.31
N SER A 58 0.18 -0.55 -3.06
CA SER A 58 1.52 -0.90 -2.60
C SER A 58 1.50 -1.19 -1.10
N SER A 59 2.19 -2.25 -0.66
CA SER A 59 2.56 -2.42 0.74
C SER A 59 4.07 -2.18 0.89
N THR A 60 4.44 -1.21 1.72
CA THR A 60 5.83 -0.84 1.95
C THR A 60 6.06 -0.57 3.43
N LEU A 61 6.88 -1.40 4.04
CA LEU A 61 7.33 -1.21 5.41
C LEU A 61 8.54 -0.27 5.40
N VAL A 62 8.49 0.76 6.24
CA VAL A 62 9.63 1.65 6.51
C VAL A 62 10.00 1.54 7.97
N GLY A 63 11.19 1.02 8.24
CA GLY A 63 11.78 0.88 9.57
C GLY A 63 13.10 1.62 9.70
N LYS A 64 13.72 1.49 10.89
CA LYS A 64 15.07 1.98 11.17
C LYS A 64 15.90 0.90 11.85
N ASP A 65 17.17 0.79 11.49
CA ASP A 65 18.13 -0.03 12.22
C ASP A 65 18.55 0.63 13.55
N GLN A 66 19.43 -0.04 14.29
CA GLN A 66 19.94 0.45 15.58
C GLN A 66 20.71 1.77 15.48
N ASN A 67 21.27 2.07 14.30
CA ASN A 67 22.03 3.29 14.03
C ASN A 67 21.15 4.39 13.40
N GLY A 68 19.85 4.14 13.24
CA GLY A 68 18.90 5.07 12.63
C GLY A 68 18.87 5.06 11.11
N ARG A 69 19.60 4.15 10.44
CA ARG A 69 19.53 3.96 8.99
C ARG A 69 18.17 3.42 8.61
N LEU A 70 17.57 3.96 7.55
CA LEU A 70 16.30 3.47 7.07
C LEU A 70 16.43 2.04 6.53
N ILE A 71 15.45 1.21 6.85
CA ILE A 71 15.23 -0.10 6.25
C ILE A 71 13.89 -0.01 5.51
N LYS A 72 13.85 -0.47 4.25
CA LYS A 72 12.62 -0.56 3.49
C LYS A 72 12.40 -1.99 3.02
N GLN A 73 11.17 -2.48 3.15
CA GLN A 73 10.71 -3.73 2.58
C GLN A 73 9.49 -3.43 1.71
N PHE A 74 9.43 -4.05 0.54
CA PHE A 74 8.36 -3.86 -0.43
C PHE A 74 7.69 -5.21 -0.67
N GLU A 75 6.36 -5.21 -0.70
CA GLU A 75 5.55 -6.40 -0.97
C GLU A 75 4.26 -6.00 -1.71
N ALA A 76 3.64 -6.98 -2.37
CA ALA A 76 2.30 -6.79 -2.91
C ALA A 76 1.29 -6.78 -1.75
N ALA A 77 0.24 -5.96 -1.85
CA ALA A 77 -0.80 -5.90 -0.81
C ALA A 77 -1.75 -7.11 -0.82
N HIS A 78 -1.67 -8.01 -1.82
CA HIS A 78 -2.48 -9.21 -1.86
C HIS A 78 -1.76 -10.42 -1.28
N GLY A 79 -2.53 -11.39 -0.77
CA GLY A 79 -2.02 -12.68 -0.32
C GLY A 79 -1.58 -13.62 -1.46
N THR A 80 -1.39 -14.89 -1.14
CA THR A 80 -0.88 -15.92 -2.07
C THR A 80 -1.88 -16.40 -3.12
N VAL A 81 -3.11 -15.87 -3.13
CA VAL A 81 -4.15 -16.16 -4.14
C VAL A 81 -4.45 -17.67 -4.24
N ALA A 82 -4.78 -18.25 -3.09
CA ALA A 82 -4.92 -19.70 -2.89
C ALA A 82 -5.99 -20.36 -3.78
N ASP A 83 -7.03 -19.62 -4.16
CA ASP A 83 -8.06 -20.05 -5.09
C ASP A 83 -7.52 -20.24 -6.51
N MET A 84 -6.71 -19.31 -7.02
CA MET A 84 -6.01 -19.47 -8.29
C MET A 84 -4.95 -20.58 -8.21
N TRP A 85 -4.28 -20.74 -7.07
CA TRP A 85 -3.38 -21.86 -6.86
C TRP A 85 -4.09 -23.21 -6.99
N GLN A 86 -5.27 -23.36 -6.39
CA GLN A 86 -6.07 -24.58 -6.55
C GLN A 86 -6.49 -24.82 -8.01
N GLN A 87 -6.89 -23.76 -8.73
CA GLN A 87 -7.21 -23.87 -10.15
C GLN A 87 -6.01 -24.32 -10.98
N HIS A 88 -4.82 -23.78 -10.70
CA HIS A 88 -3.57 -24.20 -11.33
C HIS A 88 -3.28 -25.68 -11.08
N CYS A 89 -3.42 -26.16 -9.84
CA CYS A 89 -3.27 -27.59 -9.48
C CYS A 89 -4.25 -28.50 -10.24
N ASP A 90 -5.45 -28.01 -10.53
CA ASP A 90 -6.48 -28.72 -11.30
C ASP A 90 -6.26 -28.62 -12.83
N ASN A 91 -5.14 -28.07 -13.31
CA ASN A 91 -4.88 -27.74 -14.72
C ASN A 91 -5.93 -26.81 -15.37
N LYS A 92 -6.57 -25.96 -14.57
CA LYS A 92 -7.49 -24.92 -15.06
C LYS A 92 -6.70 -23.66 -15.40
N PRO A 93 -7.13 -22.88 -16.40
CA PRO A 93 -6.48 -21.60 -16.71
C PRO A 93 -6.63 -20.61 -15.56
N THR A 94 -5.58 -19.82 -15.31
CA THR A 94 -5.54 -18.75 -14.29
C THR A 94 -5.09 -17.42 -14.92
N SER A 95 -5.39 -16.31 -14.26
CA SER A 95 -4.98 -14.97 -14.72
C SER A 95 -4.70 -14.07 -13.51
N LEU A 96 -3.57 -14.31 -12.87
CA LEU A 96 -3.08 -13.45 -11.79
C LEU A 96 -2.54 -12.15 -12.40
N ASN A 97 -2.97 -11.00 -11.89
CA ASN A 97 -2.36 -9.72 -12.23
C ASN A 97 -1.05 -9.55 -11.43
N PRO A 98 0.14 -9.52 -12.07
CA PRO A 98 1.41 -9.43 -11.36
C PRO A 98 1.84 -7.99 -11.04
N PHE A 99 1.02 -6.97 -11.36
CA PHE A 99 1.40 -5.56 -11.26
C PHE A 99 1.98 -5.19 -9.88
N GLY A 100 1.25 -5.47 -8.79
CA GLY A 100 1.73 -5.18 -7.43
C GLY A 100 3.03 -5.91 -7.05
N LEU A 101 3.26 -7.13 -7.56
CA LEU A 101 4.52 -7.85 -7.35
C LEU A 101 5.68 -7.18 -8.09
N VAL A 102 5.44 -6.71 -9.31
CA VAL A 102 6.45 -6.01 -10.12
C VAL A 102 6.79 -4.65 -9.50
N GLU A 103 5.79 -3.88 -9.06
CA GLU A 103 6.01 -2.62 -8.34
C GLU A 103 6.85 -2.82 -7.07
N ALA A 104 6.56 -3.86 -6.28
CA ALA A 104 7.35 -4.19 -5.10
C ALA A 104 8.82 -4.55 -5.44
N LEU A 105 9.03 -5.31 -6.52
CA LEU A 105 10.37 -5.66 -6.98
C LEU A 105 11.15 -4.43 -7.47
N LEU A 106 10.50 -3.54 -8.22
CA LEU A 106 11.11 -2.29 -8.69
C LEU A 106 11.53 -1.42 -7.50
N GLY A 107 10.63 -1.19 -6.54
CA GLY A 107 10.96 -0.42 -5.34
C GLY A 107 12.12 -1.01 -4.53
N THR A 108 12.22 -2.34 -4.49
CA THR A 108 13.36 -3.04 -3.87
C THR A 108 14.68 -2.76 -4.60
N LEU A 109 14.68 -2.85 -5.93
CA LEU A 109 15.88 -2.59 -6.75
C LEU A 109 16.33 -1.13 -6.66
N GLU A 110 15.38 -0.19 -6.69
CA GLU A 110 15.66 1.24 -6.51
C GLU A 110 16.25 1.53 -5.14
N TRP A 111 15.67 0.96 -4.08
CA TRP A 111 16.21 1.12 -2.73
C TRP A 111 17.59 0.49 -2.58
N ALA A 112 17.82 -0.68 -3.16
CA ALA A 112 19.14 -1.32 -3.17
C ALA A 112 20.20 -0.46 -3.87
N ALA A 113 19.85 0.20 -4.98
CA ALA A 113 20.75 1.13 -5.67
C ALA A 113 21.13 2.32 -4.77
N VAL A 114 20.16 2.93 -4.08
CA VAL A 114 20.42 4.00 -3.10
C VAL A 114 21.37 3.54 -2.00
N LEU A 115 21.16 2.34 -1.43
CA LEU A 115 22.03 1.80 -0.38
C LEU A 115 23.46 1.52 -0.88
N ALA A 116 23.60 1.14 -2.16
CA ALA A 116 24.91 0.89 -2.77
C ALA A 116 25.71 2.18 -2.97
N GLU A 117 25.05 3.27 -3.40
CA GLU A 117 25.66 4.60 -3.51
C GLU A 117 26.11 5.15 -2.15
N GLU A 118 25.34 4.92 -1.08
CA GLU A 118 25.70 5.34 0.28
C GLU A 118 26.90 4.57 0.86
N SER A 119 27.22 3.40 0.28
CA SER A 119 28.25 2.49 0.81
C SER A 119 29.60 2.61 0.07
N GLY A 120 29.66 3.35 -1.03
CA GLY A 120 30.87 3.61 -1.82
C GLY A 120 31.49 4.95 -1.51
#